data_AF-A0A328FJ74-F1
#
_entry.id   AF-A0A328FJ74-F1
#
_cell.length_a   1.000
_cell.length_b   1.000
_cell.length_c   1.000
_cell.angle_alpha   90.00
_cell.angle_beta   90.00
_cell.angle_gamma   90.00
#
_symmetry.space_group_name_H-M   'P 1'
#
loop_
_entity.id
_entity.type
_entity.pdbx_description
1 polymer ?
#
loop_
_entity_poly.entity_id
_entity_poly.type
_entity_poly.pdbx_seq_one_letter_code
_entity_poly.pdbx_strand_id
1 'polypeptide(L)'
;MHLFDPWDFLSSKHRKMLDDSWAGLFQQEILRSLPVDLVKPFFSKTMGRPTKELYTMLGILLLQQTHNLTNEEAVAQLSYNIQWHYALN
;
A
#
# COMPACT_ATOMS: atom_id res chain seq x y z
N MET A 1 9.62 -8.93 12.11
CA MET A 1 8.60 -9.48 13.03
C MET A 1 7.96 -8.29 13.71
N HIS A 2 6.73 -7.93 13.32
CA HIS A 2 6.00 -6.84 13.94
C HIS A 2 5.52 -7.33 15.32
N LEU A 3 5.85 -6.58 16.38
CA LEU A 3 5.52 -6.92 17.77
C LEU A 3 3.99 -6.85 18.04
N PHE A 4 3.23 -6.24 17.13
CA PHE A 4 1.78 -6.04 17.15
C PHE A 4 1.23 -6.18 15.74
N ASP A 5 0.13 -6.91 15.53
CA ASP A 5 -0.58 -6.92 14.24
C ASP A 5 -1.41 -5.63 14.15
N PRO A 6 -1.13 -4.72 13.19
CA PRO A 6 -1.89 -3.47 13.03
C PRO A 6 -3.39 -3.66 12.83
N TRP A 7 -3.82 -4.89 12.51
CA TRP A 7 -5.18 -5.25 12.17
C TRP A 7 -5.89 -6.06 13.27
N ASP A 8 -5.29 -6.23 14.45
CA ASP A 8 -5.87 -7.01 15.57
C ASP A 8 -7.26 -6.49 16.03
N PHE A 9 -7.58 -5.24 15.71
CA PHE A 9 -8.90 -4.66 15.97
C PHE A 9 -10.01 -5.20 15.04
N LEU A 10 -9.65 -5.86 13.94
CA LEU A 10 -10.61 -6.46 13.01
C LEU A 10 -11.05 -7.83 13.51
N SER A 11 -12.34 -8.14 13.35
CA SER A 11 -12.82 -9.50 13.53
C SER A 11 -12.19 -10.43 12.48
N SER A 12 -12.05 -11.71 12.81
CA SER A 12 -11.53 -12.73 11.88
C SER A 12 -12.27 -12.74 10.54
N LYS A 13 -13.59 -12.50 10.55
CA LYS A 13 -14.40 -12.38 9.34
C LYS A 13 -13.99 -11.16 8.48
N HIS A 14 -13.87 -9.98 9.07
CA HIS A 14 -13.48 -8.77 8.33
C HIS A 14 -12.04 -8.86 7.82
N ARG A 15 -11.13 -9.46 8.61
CA ARG A 15 -9.76 -9.71 8.16
C ARG A 15 -9.74 -10.63 6.93
N LYS A 16 -10.48 -11.74 6.98
CA LYS A 16 -10.63 -12.65 5.84
C LYS A 16 -11.21 -11.96 4.60
N MET A 17 -12.17 -11.07 4.78
CA MET A 17 -12.70 -10.29 3.65
C MET A 17 -11.64 -9.39 2.99
N LEU A 18 -10.72 -8.82 3.76
CA LEU A 18 -9.60 -8.05 3.20
C LEU A 18 -8.59 -8.96 2.49
N ASP A 19 -8.24 -10.10 3.11
CA ASP A 19 -7.34 -11.10 2.54
C ASP A 19 -7.84 -11.62 1.19
N ASP A 20 -9.13 -11.93 1.10
CA ASP A 20 -9.77 -12.47 -0.10
C ASP A 20 -10.12 -11.37 -1.14
N SER A 21 -9.85 -10.09 -0.84
CA SER A 21 -10.14 -8.96 -1.73
C SER A 21 -8.97 -8.59 -2.64
N TRP A 22 -9.19 -7.60 -3.53
CA TRP A 22 -8.12 -7.01 -4.33
C TRP A 22 -6.98 -6.45 -3.46
N ALA A 23 -7.27 -5.98 -2.25
CA ALA A 23 -6.26 -5.41 -1.35
C ALA A 23 -5.30 -6.49 -0.83
N GLY A 24 -5.81 -7.68 -0.50
CA GLY A 24 -5.00 -8.83 -0.10
C GLY A 24 -4.12 -9.30 -1.25
N LEU A 25 -4.68 -9.47 -2.45
CA LEU A 25 -3.90 -9.79 -3.66
C LEU A 25 -2.80 -8.76 -3.91
N PHE A 26 -3.13 -7.48 -3.79
CA PHE A 26 -2.18 -6.40 -4.01
C PHE A 26 -1.03 -6.45 -3.00
N GLN A 27 -1.31 -6.58 -1.71
CA GLN A 27 -0.30 -6.63 -0.66
C GLN A 27 0.62 -7.85 -0.78
N GLN A 28 0.03 -9.02 -1.06
CA GLN A 28 0.74 -10.30 -1.03
C GLN A 28 1.60 -10.52 -2.29
N GLU A 29 1.09 -10.13 -3.46
CA GLU A 29 1.72 -10.43 -4.75
C GLU A 29 2.28 -9.16 -5.42
N ILE A 30 1.47 -8.11 -5.54
CA ILE A 30 1.80 -6.97 -6.41
C ILE A 30 2.80 -6.02 -5.74
N LEU A 31 2.53 -5.58 -4.50
CA LEU A 31 3.37 -4.63 -3.77
C LEU A 31 4.82 -5.11 -3.67
N ARG A 32 5.01 -6.41 -3.41
CA ARG A 32 6.34 -7.04 -3.30
C ARG A 32 7.07 -7.18 -4.63
N SER A 33 6.34 -7.18 -5.74
CA SER A 33 6.88 -7.26 -7.10
C SER A 33 7.18 -5.89 -7.72
N LEU A 34 6.82 -4.80 -7.03
CA LEU A 34 7.04 -3.45 -7.57
C LEU A 34 8.54 -3.19 -7.82
N PRO A 35 8.89 -2.55 -8.95
CA PRO A 35 10.28 -2.33 -9.33
C PRO A 35 10.89 -1.14 -8.58
N VAL A 36 10.89 -1.19 -7.24
CA VAL A 36 11.38 -0.11 -6.37
C VAL A 36 12.84 0.23 -6.65
N ASP A 37 13.67 -0.78 -6.92
CA ASP A 37 15.08 -0.57 -7.21
C ASP A 37 15.34 0.22 -8.50
N LEU A 38 14.39 0.22 -9.46
CA LEU A 38 14.50 1.04 -10.67
C LEU A 38 14.23 2.51 -10.38
N VAL A 39 13.35 2.82 -9.43
CA VAL A 39 12.98 4.21 -9.13
C VAL A 39 13.79 4.81 -7.98
N LYS A 40 14.32 3.98 -7.09
CA LYS A 40 15.12 4.38 -5.92
C LYS A 40 16.24 5.39 -6.24
N PRO A 41 16.98 5.31 -7.37
CA PRO A 41 18.03 6.29 -7.69
C PRO A 41 17.51 7.73 -7.90
N PHE A 42 16.23 7.90 -8.22
CA PHE A 42 15.62 9.20 -8.47
C PHE A 42 15.07 9.86 -7.19
N PHE A 43 15.07 9.15 -6.06
CA PHE A 43 14.66 9.69 -4.77
C PHE A 43 15.85 10.15 -3.94
N SER A 44 15.61 11.12 -3.06
CA SER A 44 16.64 11.64 -2.17
C SER A 44 17.18 10.53 -1.27
N LYS A 45 18.51 10.40 -1.20
CA LYS A 45 19.18 9.45 -0.30
C LYS A 45 19.04 9.84 1.18
N THR A 46 18.65 11.08 1.47
CA THR A 46 18.71 11.68 2.81
C THR A 46 17.36 12.19 3.34
N MET A 47 16.30 12.19 2.52
CA MET A 47 14.95 12.62 2.90
C MET A 47 13.96 11.48 2.68
N GLY A 48 13.17 11.14 3.72
CA GLY A 48 12.26 10.00 3.71
C GLY A 48 13.00 8.67 3.92
N ARG A 49 12.46 7.76 4.74
CA ARG A 49 13.17 6.49 5.02
C ARG A 49 13.18 5.64 3.73
N PRO A 50 14.33 5.24 3.14
CA PRO A 50 14.45 5.00 1.69
C PRO A 50 13.86 3.69 1.15
N THR A 51 12.90 3.07 1.83
CA THR A 51 12.32 1.78 1.40
C THR A 51 10.81 1.77 1.54
N LYS A 52 10.26 1.79 2.77
CA LYS A 52 8.80 1.68 2.98
C LYS A 52 8.03 2.77 2.24
N GLU A 53 8.52 4.02 2.28
CA GLU A 53 7.88 5.14 1.60
C GLU A 53 7.89 4.98 0.06
N LEU A 54 8.91 4.33 -0.51
CA LEU A 54 8.97 4.10 -1.97
C LEU A 54 7.99 3.02 -2.44
N TYR A 55 7.87 1.92 -1.68
CA TYR A 55 6.87 0.88 -1.96
C TYR A 55 5.46 1.47 -1.86
N THR A 56 5.18 2.26 -0.83
CA THR A 56 3.89 2.93 -0.66
C THR A 56 3.63 3.92 -1.80
N MET A 57 4.60 4.76 -2.18
CA MET A 57 4.43 5.73 -3.26
C MET A 57 4.17 5.06 -4.63
N LEU A 58 4.95 4.04 -5.00
CA LEU A 58 4.69 3.30 -6.23
C LEU A 58 3.37 2.55 -6.18
N GLY A 59 3.00 1.99 -5.02
CA GLY A 59 1.71 1.36 -4.83
C GLY A 59 0.55 2.32 -5.01
N ILE A 60 0.64 3.53 -4.45
CA ILE A 60 -0.36 4.60 -4.63
C ILE A 60 -0.53 4.95 -6.10
N LEU A 61 0.58 5.17 -6.83
CA LEU A 61 0.52 5.52 -8.24
C LEU A 61 -0.14 4.42 -9.07
N LEU A 62 0.22 3.15 -8.81
CA LEU A 62 -0.37 2.02 -9.51
C LEU A 62 -1.88 1.88 -9.20
N LEU A 63 -2.27 2.00 -7.94
CA LEU A 63 -3.68 1.92 -7.55
C LEU A 63 -4.48 3.11 -8.09
N GLN A 64 -3.92 4.31 -8.07
CA GLN A 64 -4.52 5.50 -8.67
C GLN A 64 -4.83 5.25 -10.16
N GLN A 65 -3.87 4.73 -10.92
CA GLN A 65 -4.06 4.43 -12.34
C GLN A 65 -5.05 3.29 -12.56
N THR A 66 -4.96 2.21 -11.77
CA THR A 66 -5.84 1.04 -11.87
C THR A 66 -7.30 1.40 -11.62
N HIS A 67 -7.55 2.32 -10.68
CA HIS A 67 -8.89 2.79 -10.33
C HIS A 67 -9.31 4.06 -11.10
N ASN A 68 -8.47 4.56 -12.01
CA ASN A 68 -8.71 5.78 -12.79
C ASN A 68 -9.08 6.99 -11.91
N LEU A 69 -8.31 7.21 -10.84
CA LEU A 69 -8.56 8.25 -9.83
C LEU A 69 -7.78 9.53 -10.11
N THR A 70 -8.35 10.67 -9.73
CA THR A 70 -7.58 11.92 -9.62
C THR A 70 -6.59 11.87 -8.47
N ASN A 71 -5.67 12.83 -8.40
CA ASN A 71 -4.72 12.93 -7.29
C ASN A 71 -5.44 13.13 -5.96
N GLU A 72 -6.46 13.99 -5.94
CA GLU A 72 -7.26 14.31 -4.75
C GLU A 72 -8.02 13.09 -4.26
N GLU A 73 -8.59 12.31 -5.18
CA GLU A 73 -9.26 11.06 -4.86
C GLU A 73 -8.28 10.03 -4.32
N ALA A 74 -7.11 9.85 -4.95
CA ALA A 74 -6.08 8.94 -4.45
C ALA A 74 -5.59 9.33 -3.04
N VAL A 75 -5.43 10.62 -2.77
CA VAL A 75 -5.12 11.14 -1.42
C VAL A 75 -6.23 10.81 -0.43
N ALA A 76 -7.50 10.97 -0.83
CA ALA A 76 -8.64 10.61 0.01
C ALA A 76 -8.68 9.10 0.30
N GLN A 77 -8.42 8.25 -0.71
CA GLN A 77 -8.32 6.80 -0.52
C GLN A 77 -7.18 6.44 0.45
N LEU A 78 -6.00 7.01 0.25
CA LEU A 78 -4.86 6.81 1.14
C LEU A 78 -5.13 7.31 2.57
N SER A 79 -5.96 8.33 2.75
CA SER A 79 -6.25 8.91 4.06
C SER A 79 -7.30 8.09 4.83
N TYR A 80 -8.30 7.54 4.16
CA TYR A 80 -9.51 7.04 4.82
C TYR A 80 -9.91 5.61 4.46
N ASN A 81 -9.37 5.01 3.40
CA ASN A 81 -9.81 3.70 2.94
C ASN A 81 -8.97 2.56 3.55
N ILE A 82 -9.62 1.76 4.39
CA ILE A 82 -9.00 0.60 5.04
C ILE A 82 -8.44 -0.44 4.05
N GLN A 83 -9.05 -0.62 2.88
CA GLN A 83 -8.53 -1.53 1.84
C GLN A 83 -7.21 -1.00 1.27
N TRP A 84 -7.07 0.32 1.10
CA TRP A 84 -5.80 0.94 0.67
C TRP A 84 -4.74 0.85 1.76
N HIS A 85 -5.12 1.08 3.03
CA HIS A 85 -4.21 0.89 4.15
C HIS A 85 -3.74 -0.55 4.27
N TYR A 86 -4.62 -1.51 4.00
CA TYR A 86 -4.32 -2.93 3.98
C TYR A 86 -3.37 -3.30 2.84
N ALA A 87 -3.69 -2.84 1.63
CA ALA A 87 -2.92 -3.11 0.42
C ALA A 87 -1.46 -2.60 0.51
N LEU A 88 -1.24 -1.48 1.20
CA LEU A 88 0.03 -0.74 1.19
C LEU A 88 0.92 -0.93 2.46
N ASN A 89 0.50 -1.71 3.45
CA ASN A 89 1.24 -1.92 4.70
C ASN A 89 1.91 -3.28 4.84
#